data_AF-A0A0E3RND2-F1
#
_entry.id   AF-A0A0E3RND2-F1
#
_cell.length_a   1.000
_cell.length_b   1.000
_cell.length_c   1.000
_cell.angle_alpha   90.00
_cell.angle_beta   90.00
_cell.angle_gamma   90.00
#
_symmetry.space_group_name_H-M   'P 1'
#
loop_
_entity.id
_entity.type
_entity.pdbx_description
1 polymer ?
#
loop_
_entity_poly.entity_id
_entity_poly.type
_entity_poly.pdbx_seq_one_letter_code
_entity_poly.pdbx_strand_id
1 'polypeptide(L)'
;MQECDFSSIGVKERQDIEEWVEKNPEILDEDLLIIQKEFDGFDDTNERLDLLALDVEGNIVVIELKRDDSGTDVNWQAIKYAAYCSTLNNDDILEIYSDYLGKVGVNSEFTKAEASKKIAEFLGTSEDDLSLNAKQRIILVTKQYRKEVLATVMWLLDNDIDVKCVRIQPYKDENTGSLYLIPTVILPPPNTEDYRIKKNEIRREQEARKKRSKFNFGMVDIQEGAELVFSQDENIKAKVVDDHHIEYNGEITSLSRSAQKILNTKYPVSGTASWKYEGETLDKRRRRFKPME
;
A
#
# COMPACT_ATOMS: atom_id res chain seq x y z
N MET A 1 -27.12 17.25 -21.65
CA MET A 1 -26.37 17.34 -20.39
C MET A 1 -25.31 18.41 -20.53
N GLN A 2 -25.31 19.40 -19.64
CA GLN A 2 -24.30 20.46 -19.58
C GLN A 2 -23.48 20.30 -18.30
N GLU A 3 -22.16 20.42 -18.43
CA GLU A 3 -21.26 20.46 -17.27
C GLU A 3 -21.57 21.69 -16.41
N CYS A 4 -21.58 21.52 -15.09
CA CYS A 4 -21.82 22.63 -14.15
C CYS A 4 -20.90 22.54 -12.91
N ASP A 5 -20.97 23.53 -12.05
CA ASP A 5 -20.33 23.52 -10.74
C ASP A 5 -21.33 23.17 -9.65
N PHE A 6 -20.95 22.37 -8.65
CA PHE A 6 -21.81 22.09 -7.51
C PHE A 6 -22.35 23.37 -6.83
N SER A 7 -21.50 24.41 -6.70
CA SER A 7 -21.89 25.71 -6.16
C SER A 7 -22.99 26.39 -6.99
N SER A 8 -22.94 26.26 -8.33
CA SER A 8 -23.90 26.88 -9.25
C SER A 8 -25.30 26.27 -9.17
N ILE A 9 -25.41 25.03 -8.69
CA ILE A 9 -26.66 24.29 -8.55
C ILE A 9 -27.09 24.12 -7.09
N GLY A 10 -26.44 24.81 -6.15
CA GLY A 10 -26.80 24.81 -4.73
C GLY A 10 -26.45 23.52 -3.97
N VAL A 11 -25.67 22.63 -4.59
CA VAL A 11 -25.23 21.37 -4.00
C VAL A 11 -24.19 21.61 -2.91
N LYS A 12 -24.35 20.92 -1.80
CA LYS A 12 -23.49 20.99 -0.62
C LYS A 12 -22.82 19.64 -0.36
N GLU A 13 -21.66 19.71 0.26
CA GLU A 13 -20.83 18.54 0.54
C GLU A 13 -21.58 17.50 1.38
N ARG A 14 -21.96 17.84 2.60
CA ARG A 14 -22.65 16.93 3.53
C ARG A 14 -24.11 16.64 3.18
N GLN A 15 -24.86 17.65 2.74
CA GLN A 15 -26.31 17.51 2.53
C GLN A 15 -26.66 16.76 1.24
N ASP A 16 -25.72 16.67 0.29
CA ASP A 16 -25.99 16.14 -1.04
C ASP A 16 -24.89 15.15 -1.49
N ILE A 17 -23.63 15.57 -1.60
CA ILE A 17 -22.56 14.72 -2.15
C ILE A 17 -22.33 13.49 -1.29
N GLU A 18 -22.22 13.68 0.02
CA GLU A 18 -22.07 12.61 1.01
C GLU A 18 -23.25 11.65 0.97
N GLU A 19 -24.48 12.15 0.95
CA GLU A 19 -25.70 11.35 0.82
C GLU A 19 -25.74 10.53 -0.48
N TRP A 20 -25.24 11.07 -1.59
CA TRP A 20 -25.20 10.35 -2.87
C TRP A 20 -24.17 9.24 -2.88
N VAL A 21 -22.97 9.51 -2.36
CA VAL A 21 -21.89 8.53 -2.26
C VAL A 21 -22.22 7.44 -1.23
N GLU A 22 -22.80 7.82 -0.09
CA GLU A 22 -23.27 6.88 0.93
C GLU A 22 -24.26 5.85 0.37
N LYS A 23 -25.23 6.32 -0.44
CA LYS A 23 -26.28 5.47 -1.02
C LYS A 23 -25.85 4.68 -2.24
N ASN A 24 -24.82 5.15 -2.95
CA ASN A 24 -24.34 4.57 -4.21
C ASN A 24 -22.80 4.58 -4.23
N PRO A 25 -22.14 3.86 -3.30
CA PRO A 25 -20.68 3.90 -3.16
C PRO A 25 -19.95 3.36 -4.39
N GLU A 26 -20.62 2.58 -5.25
CA GLU A 26 -20.10 2.08 -6.53
C GLU A 26 -19.68 3.22 -7.49
N ILE A 27 -20.16 4.44 -7.27
CA ILE A 27 -19.71 5.63 -8.01
C ILE A 27 -18.20 5.87 -7.84
N LEU A 28 -17.58 5.31 -6.79
CA LEU A 28 -16.15 5.42 -6.53
C LEU A 28 -15.31 4.40 -7.31
N ASP A 29 -15.91 3.63 -8.23
CA ASP A 29 -15.23 2.62 -9.06
C ASP A 29 -14.60 1.49 -8.22
N GLU A 30 -15.31 1.06 -7.18
CA GLU A 30 -15.00 -0.11 -6.35
C GLU A 30 -16.21 -0.51 -5.47
N ASP A 31 -16.25 -1.78 -5.07
CA ASP A 31 -17.26 -2.30 -4.14
C ASP A 31 -16.87 -1.92 -2.70
N LEU A 32 -17.74 -1.15 -2.05
CA LEU A 32 -17.53 -0.64 -0.70
C LEU A 32 -18.79 -0.82 0.15
N LEU A 33 -18.59 -1.23 1.39
CA LEU A 33 -19.64 -1.25 2.40
C LEU A 33 -19.49 -0.03 3.30
N ILE A 34 -20.39 0.95 3.16
CA ILE A 34 -20.43 2.10 4.08
C ILE A 34 -20.86 1.62 5.46
N ILE A 35 -20.00 1.82 6.46
CA ILE A 35 -20.23 1.42 7.84
C ILE A 35 -20.52 2.59 8.78
N GLN A 36 -20.18 3.83 8.40
CA GLN A 36 -20.53 5.04 9.15
C GLN A 36 -20.45 6.29 8.26
N LYS A 37 -21.23 7.31 8.64
CA LYS A 37 -21.21 8.66 8.08
C LYS A 37 -21.02 9.70 9.18
N GLU A 38 -20.26 10.76 8.89
CA GLU A 38 -19.84 11.78 9.86
C GLU A 38 -19.24 11.17 11.14
N PHE A 39 -18.35 10.17 11.01
CA PHE A 39 -17.77 9.46 12.16
C PHE A 39 -16.95 10.41 13.04
N ASP A 40 -17.31 10.49 14.32
CA ASP A 40 -16.72 11.38 15.33
C ASP A 40 -16.22 10.64 16.57
N GLY A 41 -16.05 9.31 16.50
CA GLY A 41 -15.57 8.46 17.60
C GLY A 41 -14.06 8.57 17.88
N PHE A 42 -13.45 9.72 17.59
CA PHE A 42 -12.04 9.97 17.80
C PHE A 42 -11.82 10.65 19.16
N ASP A 43 -10.92 10.12 19.98
CA ASP A 43 -10.61 10.70 21.30
C ASP A 43 -10.04 12.11 21.19
N ASP A 44 -10.40 12.97 22.17
CA ASP A 44 -9.85 14.32 22.36
C ASP A 44 -9.95 15.27 21.15
N THR A 45 -10.90 15.02 20.23
CA THR A 45 -11.12 15.88 19.06
C THR A 45 -12.61 16.02 18.71
N ASN A 46 -12.95 17.11 18.01
CA ASN A 46 -14.29 17.32 17.43
C ASN A 46 -14.28 17.08 15.92
N GLU A 47 -13.24 16.41 15.43
CA GLU A 47 -13.10 16.09 14.01
C GLU A 47 -14.11 15.03 13.59
N ARG A 48 -14.48 15.10 12.31
CA ARG A 48 -15.47 14.22 11.70
C ARG A 48 -14.94 13.74 10.37
N LEU A 49 -14.90 12.43 10.21
CA LEU A 49 -14.66 11.77 8.94
C LEU A 49 -15.98 11.71 8.16
N ASP A 50 -15.98 12.17 6.91
CA ASP A 50 -17.17 12.21 6.07
C ASP A 50 -17.81 10.81 5.93
N LEU A 51 -17.06 9.83 5.40
CA LEU A 51 -17.53 8.45 5.26
C LEU A 51 -16.46 7.43 5.65
N LEU A 52 -16.87 6.41 6.40
CA LEU A 52 -16.06 5.24 6.77
C LEU A 52 -16.66 3.99 6.12
N ALA A 53 -15.81 3.21 5.46
CA ALA A 53 -16.24 2.02 4.73
C ALA A 53 -15.31 0.83 4.95
N LEU A 54 -15.77 -0.34 4.51
CA LEU A 54 -14.95 -1.53 4.30
C LEU A 54 -14.84 -1.82 2.80
N ASP A 55 -13.67 -2.25 2.35
CA ASP A 55 -13.53 -2.88 1.04
C ASP A 55 -13.77 -4.40 1.10
N VAL A 56 -13.78 -5.04 -0.07
CA VAL A 56 -14.03 -6.49 -0.21
C VAL A 56 -13.00 -7.38 0.48
N GLU A 57 -11.85 -6.84 0.92
CA GLU A 57 -10.85 -7.55 1.72
C GLU A 57 -11.01 -7.29 3.24
N GLY A 58 -11.99 -6.47 3.63
CA GLY A 58 -12.23 -6.09 5.03
C GLY A 58 -11.32 -4.98 5.54
N ASN A 59 -10.57 -4.30 4.66
CA ASN A 59 -9.75 -3.16 5.05
C ASN A 59 -10.63 -1.93 5.30
N ILE A 60 -10.24 -1.10 6.26
CA ILE A 60 -10.90 0.20 6.46
C ILE A 60 -10.56 1.14 5.32
N VAL A 61 -11.59 1.79 4.79
CA VAL A 61 -11.49 2.82 3.76
C VAL A 61 -12.03 4.13 4.33
N VAL A 62 -11.14 5.11 4.45
CA VAL A 62 -11.47 6.49 4.85
C VAL A 62 -11.77 7.28 3.59
N ILE A 63 -12.99 7.81 3.48
CA ILE A 63 -13.44 8.53 2.29
C ILE A 63 -13.70 9.98 2.67
N GLU A 64 -12.98 10.90 2.01
CA GLU A 64 -13.10 12.34 2.23
C GLU A 64 -13.64 13.05 1.00
N LEU A 65 -14.70 13.83 1.18
CA LEU A 65 -15.45 14.44 0.10
C LEU A 65 -15.20 15.95 0.10
N LYS A 66 -15.01 16.52 -1.09
CA LYS A 66 -14.98 17.97 -1.29
C LYS A 66 -15.80 18.43 -2.46
N ARG A 67 -16.52 19.53 -2.25
CA ARG A 67 -17.28 20.18 -3.32
C ARG A 67 -16.39 20.86 -4.37
N ASP A 68 -15.21 21.36 -3.98
CA ASP A 68 -14.32 22.14 -4.85
C ASP A 68 -12.83 21.90 -4.52
N ASP A 69 -11.94 22.73 -5.06
CA ASP A 69 -10.48 22.64 -4.90
C ASP A 69 -9.93 23.40 -3.67
N SER A 70 -10.80 23.91 -2.78
CA SER A 70 -10.43 24.72 -1.61
C SER A 70 -9.54 24.01 -0.57
N GLY A 71 -9.32 22.71 -0.74
CA GLY A 71 -8.69 21.81 0.23
C GLY A 71 -7.17 21.89 0.31
N THR A 72 -6.63 22.81 1.12
CA THR A 72 -5.20 22.79 1.53
C THR A 72 -4.94 21.82 2.68
N ASP A 73 -5.98 21.53 3.45
CA ASP A 73 -5.91 20.66 4.61
C ASP A 73 -6.45 19.24 4.38
N VAL A 74 -7.04 18.97 3.21
CA VAL A 74 -7.74 17.69 2.90
C VAL A 74 -6.82 16.48 3.02
N ASN A 75 -5.57 16.61 2.55
CA ASN A 75 -4.60 15.52 2.63
C ASN A 75 -4.30 15.12 4.09
N TRP A 76 -4.17 16.10 4.97
CA TRP A 76 -3.80 15.83 6.35
C TRP A 76 -4.97 15.27 7.15
N GLN A 77 -6.20 15.68 6.87
CA GLN A 77 -7.38 15.10 7.50
C GLN A 77 -7.51 13.61 7.18
N ALA A 78 -7.49 13.24 5.91
CA ALA A 78 -7.64 11.84 5.51
C ALA A 78 -6.53 10.93 6.08
N ILE A 79 -5.27 11.41 6.11
CA ILE A 79 -4.15 10.67 6.71
C ILE A 79 -4.33 10.51 8.23
N LYS A 80 -4.76 11.56 8.93
CA LYS A 80 -5.03 11.49 10.37
C LYS A 80 -6.14 10.49 10.66
N TYR A 81 -7.23 10.53 9.91
CA TYR A 81 -8.35 9.60 10.08
C TYR A 81 -7.93 8.16 9.78
N ALA A 82 -7.13 7.91 8.74
CA ALA A 82 -6.57 6.59 8.51
C ALA A 82 -5.70 6.12 9.68
N ALA A 83 -4.89 7.01 10.27
CA ALA A 83 -4.09 6.69 11.45
C ALA A 83 -4.97 6.39 12.68
N TYR A 84 -6.02 7.17 12.94
CA TYR A 84 -6.97 6.91 14.02
C TYR A 84 -7.70 5.57 13.82
N CYS A 85 -8.16 5.30 12.60
CA CYS A 85 -8.85 4.05 12.27
C CYS A 85 -7.93 2.83 12.29
N SER A 86 -6.60 2.99 12.25
CA SER A 86 -5.65 1.88 12.31
C SER A 86 -5.67 1.11 13.64
N THR A 87 -6.22 1.72 14.69
CA THR A 87 -6.34 1.08 16.01
C THR A 87 -7.65 0.31 16.19
N LEU A 88 -8.59 0.42 15.24
CA LEU A 88 -9.89 -0.25 15.32
C LEU A 88 -9.70 -1.76 15.17
N ASN A 89 -10.23 -2.52 16.12
CA ASN A 89 -10.30 -3.98 16.04
C ASN A 89 -11.67 -4.42 15.48
N ASN A 90 -11.84 -5.74 15.28
CA ASN A 90 -13.10 -6.29 14.76
C ASN A 90 -14.34 -5.87 15.58
N ASP A 91 -14.26 -5.90 16.91
CA ASP A 91 -15.39 -5.58 17.79
C ASP A 91 -15.78 -4.11 17.73
N ASP A 92 -14.79 -3.21 17.58
CA ASP A 92 -15.01 -1.78 17.38
C ASP A 92 -15.76 -1.54 16.06
N ILE A 93 -15.35 -2.21 14.98
CA ILE A 93 -15.96 -2.07 13.65
C ILE A 93 -17.40 -2.61 13.65
N LEU A 94 -17.64 -3.73 14.32
CA LEU A 94 -18.98 -4.29 14.49
C LEU A 94 -19.89 -3.33 15.26
N GLU A 95 -19.38 -2.66 16.28
CA GLU A 95 -20.11 -1.63 17.04
C GLU A 95 -20.47 -0.42 16.19
N ILE A 96 -19.46 0.13 15.50
CA ILE A 96 -19.64 1.26 14.60
C ILE A 96 -20.73 0.96 13.56
N TYR A 97 -20.69 -0.23 12.97
CA TYR A 97 -21.64 -0.60 11.93
C TYR A 97 -23.04 -0.90 12.49
N SER A 98 -23.15 -1.58 13.64
CA SER A 98 -24.45 -1.82 14.28
C SER A 98 -25.14 -0.51 14.67
N ASP A 99 -24.38 0.44 15.20
CA ASP A 99 -24.90 1.77 15.57
C ASP A 99 -25.36 2.55 14.34
N TYR A 100 -24.60 2.48 13.25
CA TYR A 100 -24.96 3.10 11.98
C TYR A 100 -26.25 2.51 11.40
N LEU A 101 -26.38 1.18 11.38
CA LEU A 101 -27.59 0.50 10.93
C LEU A 101 -28.82 0.87 11.78
N GLY A 102 -28.65 1.01 13.10
CA GLY A 102 -29.72 1.48 13.99
C GLY A 102 -30.20 2.90 13.68
N LYS A 103 -29.29 3.80 13.27
CA LYS A 103 -29.62 5.18 12.87
C LYS A 103 -30.32 5.25 11.51
N VAL A 104 -29.87 4.45 10.53
CA VAL A 104 -30.42 4.45 9.16
C VAL A 104 -31.74 3.67 9.09
N GLY A 105 -31.84 2.55 9.83
CA GLY A 105 -32.95 1.60 9.81
C GLY A 105 -34.03 1.87 10.86
N VAL A 106 -34.67 3.05 10.82
CA VAL A 106 -35.94 3.37 11.54
C VAL A 106 -36.05 2.72 12.96
N ASN A 107 -35.10 2.99 13.85
CA ASN A 107 -35.15 2.65 15.28
C ASN A 107 -35.38 1.16 15.63
N SER A 108 -34.85 0.22 14.86
CA SER A 108 -34.61 -1.14 15.38
C SER A 108 -33.19 -1.22 15.95
N GLU A 109 -33.02 -1.72 17.18
CA GLU A 109 -31.70 -2.05 17.71
C GLU A 109 -31.05 -3.09 16.80
N PHE A 110 -30.02 -2.68 16.06
CA PHE A 110 -29.18 -3.59 15.29
C PHE A 110 -28.09 -4.13 16.22
N THR A 111 -27.90 -5.44 16.18
CA THR A 111 -26.90 -6.12 17.01
C THR A 111 -25.58 -6.28 16.27
N LYS A 112 -24.48 -6.44 17.02
CA LYS A 112 -23.17 -6.80 16.44
C LYS A 112 -23.23 -8.11 15.62
N ALA A 113 -24.13 -9.04 15.95
CA ALA A 113 -24.33 -10.28 15.19
C ALA A 113 -24.95 -10.01 13.80
N GLU A 114 -25.91 -9.10 13.70
CA GLU A 114 -26.48 -8.71 12.40
C GLU A 114 -25.50 -7.91 11.55
N ALA A 115 -24.69 -7.05 12.18
CA ALA A 115 -23.59 -6.35 11.54
C ALA A 115 -22.55 -7.34 11.00
N SER A 116 -22.14 -8.31 11.82
CA SER A 116 -21.23 -9.41 11.46
C SER A 116 -21.71 -10.15 10.23
N LYS A 117 -22.97 -10.60 10.23
CA LYS A 117 -23.58 -11.28 9.09
C LYS A 117 -23.53 -10.45 7.80
N LYS A 118 -23.89 -9.17 7.86
CA LYS A 118 -23.87 -8.27 6.69
C LYS A 118 -22.46 -8.03 6.15
N ILE A 119 -21.48 -7.88 7.04
CA ILE A 119 -20.07 -7.76 6.65
C ILE A 119 -19.60 -9.07 6.01
N ALA A 120 -19.90 -10.22 6.61
CA ALA A 120 -19.53 -11.53 6.06
C ALA A 120 -20.15 -11.77 4.67
N GLU A 121 -21.43 -11.39 4.47
CA GLU A 121 -22.09 -11.42 3.16
C GLU A 121 -21.38 -10.53 2.13
N PHE A 122 -20.97 -9.31 2.51
CA PHE A 122 -20.25 -8.39 1.64
C PHE A 122 -18.85 -8.89 1.27
N LEU A 123 -18.10 -9.44 2.24
CA LEU A 123 -16.76 -10.00 2.03
C LEU A 123 -16.77 -11.38 1.35
N GLY A 124 -17.94 -12.00 1.23
CA GLY A 124 -18.08 -13.37 0.68
C GLY A 124 -17.42 -14.44 1.56
N THR A 125 -17.41 -14.24 2.88
CA THR A 125 -16.79 -15.14 3.88
C THR A 125 -17.79 -15.58 4.96
N SER A 126 -17.34 -16.41 5.91
CA SER A 126 -18.12 -16.78 7.09
C SER A 126 -17.93 -15.77 8.24
N GLU A 127 -18.90 -15.65 9.13
CA GLU A 127 -18.80 -14.76 10.31
C GLU A 127 -17.62 -15.13 11.23
N ASP A 128 -17.29 -16.42 11.32
CA ASP A 128 -16.19 -16.93 12.15
C ASP A 128 -14.79 -16.59 11.57
N ASP A 129 -14.72 -16.31 10.27
CA ASP A 129 -13.48 -16.03 9.53
C ASP A 129 -13.24 -14.53 9.30
N LEU A 130 -14.01 -13.64 9.95
CA LEU A 130 -13.88 -12.20 9.78
C LEU A 130 -12.50 -11.71 10.28
N SER A 131 -11.69 -11.22 9.34
CA SER A 131 -10.45 -10.51 9.61
C SER A 131 -10.56 -9.11 9.03
N LEU A 132 -10.76 -8.12 9.91
CA LEU A 132 -11.00 -6.74 9.50
C LEU A 132 -9.77 -5.86 9.79
N ASN A 133 -9.65 -4.80 9.01
CA ASN A 133 -8.73 -3.69 9.24
C ASN A 133 -7.24 -4.07 9.27
N ALA A 134 -6.84 -5.06 8.45
CA ALA A 134 -5.43 -5.40 8.27
C ALA A 134 -4.61 -4.24 7.67
N LYS A 135 -5.25 -3.40 6.85
CA LYS A 135 -4.70 -2.18 6.27
C LYS A 135 -5.76 -1.07 6.25
N GLN A 136 -5.30 0.15 6.03
CA GLN A 136 -6.13 1.33 5.84
C GLN A 136 -5.91 1.89 4.43
N ARG A 137 -7.00 2.27 3.78
CA ARG A 137 -7.03 2.90 2.46
C ARG A 137 -7.68 4.27 2.59
N ILE A 138 -7.31 5.17 1.69
CA ILE A 138 -7.88 6.51 1.63
C ILE A 138 -8.50 6.72 0.25
N ILE A 139 -9.71 7.26 0.18
CA ILE A 139 -10.30 7.76 -1.05
C ILE A 139 -10.58 9.24 -0.88
N LEU A 140 -9.88 10.07 -1.65
CA LEU A 140 -10.20 11.48 -1.78
C LEU A 140 -11.17 11.64 -2.93
N VAL A 141 -12.27 12.37 -2.73
CA VAL A 141 -13.27 12.64 -3.77
C VAL A 141 -13.47 14.14 -3.92
N THR A 142 -13.21 14.70 -5.09
CA THR A 142 -13.44 16.14 -5.32
C THR A 142 -13.75 16.46 -6.77
N LYS A 143 -14.34 17.62 -7.06
CA LYS A 143 -14.47 18.12 -8.43
C LYS A 143 -13.13 18.45 -9.09
N GLN A 144 -12.14 18.90 -8.32
CA GLN A 144 -10.87 19.36 -8.89
C GLN A 144 -9.72 19.20 -7.88
N TYR A 145 -8.61 18.63 -8.36
CA TYR A 145 -7.39 18.51 -7.56
C TYR A 145 -6.39 19.60 -7.93
N ARG A 146 -5.80 20.19 -6.90
CA ARG A 146 -4.60 21.03 -7.04
C ARG A 146 -3.38 20.16 -7.24
N LYS A 147 -2.36 20.69 -7.92
CA LYS A 147 -1.16 19.91 -8.32
C LYS A 147 -0.40 19.38 -7.11
N GLU A 148 -0.38 20.16 -6.03
CA GLU A 148 0.26 19.83 -4.77
C GLU A 148 -0.40 18.62 -4.11
N VAL A 149 -1.74 18.51 -4.21
CA VAL A 149 -2.48 17.35 -3.71
C VAL A 149 -2.10 16.09 -4.48
N LEU A 150 -2.13 16.15 -5.82
CA LEU A 150 -1.75 15.01 -6.65
C LEU A 150 -0.29 14.59 -6.43
N ALA A 151 0.62 15.56 -6.24
CA ALA A 151 2.02 15.28 -5.93
C ALA A 151 2.19 14.53 -4.60
N THR A 152 1.48 14.97 -3.55
CA THR A 152 1.47 14.28 -2.25
C THR A 152 0.91 12.87 -2.37
N VAL A 153 -0.23 12.70 -3.04
CA VAL A 153 -0.85 11.37 -3.23
C VAL A 153 0.05 10.44 -4.03
N MET A 154 0.70 10.92 -5.09
CA MET A 154 1.68 10.13 -5.83
C MET A 154 2.85 9.69 -4.94
N TRP A 155 3.32 10.55 -4.04
CA TRP A 155 4.36 10.18 -3.07
C TRP A 155 3.88 9.13 -2.07
N LEU A 156 2.64 9.23 -1.57
CA LEU A 156 2.03 8.22 -0.69
C LEU A 156 1.95 6.85 -1.39
N LEU A 157 1.45 6.84 -2.63
CA LEU A 157 1.36 5.63 -3.46
C LEU A 157 2.72 4.99 -3.73
N ASP A 158 3.75 5.81 -3.98
CA ASP A 158 5.14 5.38 -4.16
C ASP A 158 5.76 4.80 -2.87
N ASN A 159 5.11 5.01 -1.72
CA ASN A 159 5.51 4.52 -0.41
C ASN A 159 4.56 3.46 0.16
N ASP A 160 3.82 2.76 -0.70
CA ASP A 160 2.91 1.66 -0.33
C ASP A 160 1.75 2.11 0.59
N ILE A 161 1.39 3.39 0.57
CA ILE A 161 0.18 3.90 1.22
C ILE A 161 -0.91 3.97 0.17
N ASP A 162 -2.01 3.26 0.40
CA ASP A 162 -3.09 3.13 -0.58
C ASP A 162 -4.02 4.35 -0.54
N VAL A 163 -3.95 5.15 -1.60
CA VAL A 163 -4.71 6.39 -1.74
C VAL A 163 -5.29 6.52 -3.14
N LYS A 164 -6.61 6.53 -3.25
CA LYS A 164 -7.35 6.78 -4.48
C LYS A 164 -7.79 8.24 -4.57
N CYS A 165 -7.74 8.81 -5.75
CA CYS A 165 -8.31 10.13 -6.06
C CYS A 165 -9.40 9.96 -7.12
N VAL A 166 -10.65 10.21 -6.74
CA VAL A 166 -11.80 10.16 -7.63
C VAL A 166 -12.29 11.58 -7.88
N ARG A 167 -12.30 11.98 -9.16
CA ARG A 167 -12.95 13.23 -9.57
C ARG A 167 -14.44 12.99 -9.78
N ILE A 168 -15.30 13.79 -9.16
CA ILE A 168 -16.75 13.79 -9.45
C ILE A 168 -17.16 15.06 -10.19
N GLN A 169 -17.70 14.92 -11.40
CA GLN A 169 -18.14 16.05 -12.22
C GLN A 169 -19.67 16.07 -12.33
N PRO A 170 -20.36 17.12 -11.82
CA PRO A 170 -21.80 17.24 -11.99
C PRO A 170 -22.18 17.73 -13.39
N TYR A 171 -23.27 17.16 -13.91
CA TYR A 171 -23.92 17.53 -15.16
C TYR A 171 -25.41 17.72 -14.94
N LYS A 172 -25.96 18.81 -15.45
CA LYS A 172 -27.40 19.07 -15.41
C LYS A 172 -28.02 18.76 -16.78
N ASP A 173 -29.15 18.07 -16.79
CA ASP A 173 -30.01 17.99 -17.96
C ASP A 173 -30.93 19.22 -17.97
N GLU A 174 -30.79 20.06 -19.00
CA GLU A 174 -31.59 21.28 -19.13
C GLU A 174 -33.08 21.01 -19.37
N ASN A 175 -33.43 19.85 -19.94
CA ASN A 175 -34.81 19.50 -20.28
C ASN A 175 -35.57 18.94 -19.08
N THR A 176 -34.91 18.08 -18.30
CA THR A 176 -35.56 17.40 -17.15
C THR A 176 -35.23 18.06 -15.81
N GLY A 177 -34.17 18.87 -15.75
CA GLY A 177 -33.61 19.39 -14.50
C GLY A 177 -32.84 18.35 -13.69
N SER A 178 -32.71 17.11 -14.18
CA SER A 178 -32.00 16.03 -13.50
C SER A 178 -30.51 16.32 -13.38
N LEU A 179 -29.92 15.87 -12.27
CA LEU A 179 -28.49 15.97 -12.01
C LEU A 179 -27.83 14.59 -12.16
N TYR A 180 -26.69 14.57 -12.83
CA TYR A 180 -25.85 13.39 -13.01
C TYR A 180 -24.46 13.67 -12.47
N LEU A 181 -23.84 12.67 -11.86
CA LEU A 181 -22.45 12.73 -11.42
C LEU A 181 -21.65 11.76 -12.28
N ILE A 182 -20.58 12.25 -12.89
CA ILE A 182 -19.64 11.41 -13.63
C ILE A 182 -18.36 11.27 -12.81
N PRO A 183 -18.06 10.09 -12.26
CA PRO A 183 -16.81 9.83 -11.59
C PRO A 183 -15.66 9.62 -12.60
N THR A 184 -14.44 9.93 -12.20
CA THR A 184 -13.22 9.62 -12.95
C THR A 184 -12.08 9.36 -11.98
N VAL A 185 -11.50 8.16 -12.00
CA VAL A 185 -10.29 7.88 -11.22
C VAL A 185 -9.11 8.65 -11.80
N ILE A 186 -8.52 9.54 -10.99
CA ILE A 186 -7.35 10.34 -11.34
C ILE A 186 -6.06 9.65 -10.89
N LEU A 187 -6.04 9.13 -9.67
CA LEU A 187 -4.94 8.36 -9.10
C LEU A 187 -5.48 7.12 -8.35
N PRO A 188 -4.76 5.98 -8.40
CA PRO A 188 -3.76 5.69 -9.43
C PRO A 188 -4.40 5.76 -10.84
N PRO A 189 -3.68 6.18 -11.88
CA PRO A 189 -4.26 6.21 -13.22
C PRO A 189 -4.69 4.79 -13.64
N PRO A 190 -5.79 4.62 -14.38
CA PRO A 190 -6.23 3.31 -14.84
C PRO A 190 -5.10 2.56 -15.55
N ASN A 191 -5.04 1.23 -15.38
CA ASN A 191 -4.03 0.34 -15.97
C ASN A 191 -2.58 0.56 -15.49
N THR A 192 -2.36 1.18 -14.32
CA THR A 192 -1.00 1.34 -13.76
C THR A 192 -0.64 0.34 -12.68
N GLU A 193 -1.56 -0.55 -12.31
CA GLU A 193 -1.40 -1.44 -11.16
C GLU A 193 -0.23 -2.43 -11.32
N ASP A 194 -0.14 -3.12 -12.46
CA ASP A 194 0.97 -4.03 -12.77
C ASP A 194 2.35 -3.35 -12.71
N TYR A 195 2.41 -2.10 -13.18
CA TYR A 195 3.65 -1.32 -13.15
C TYR A 195 4.05 -0.96 -11.71
N ARG A 196 3.08 -0.62 -10.86
CA ARG A 196 3.31 -0.30 -9.45
C ARG A 196 3.75 -1.53 -8.66
N ILE A 197 3.07 -2.67 -8.83
CA ILE A 197 3.46 -3.95 -8.22
C ILE A 197 4.91 -4.26 -8.54
N LYS A 198 5.29 -4.20 -9.82
CA LYS A 198 6.66 -4.47 -10.27
C LYS A 198 7.68 -3.48 -9.68
N LYS A 199 7.36 -2.19 -9.63
CA LYS A 199 8.22 -1.15 -9.02
C LYS A 199 8.44 -1.43 -7.53
N ASN A 200 7.39 -1.83 -6.82
CA ASN A 200 7.42 -2.14 -5.39
C ASN A 200 8.20 -3.41 -5.08
N GLU A 201 8.05 -4.47 -5.89
CA GLU A 201 8.86 -5.68 -5.78
C GLU A 201 10.36 -5.36 -5.97
N ILE A 202 10.71 -4.59 -6.99
CA ILE A 202 12.09 -4.15 -7.23
C ILE A 202 12.63 -3.35 -6.03
N ARG A 203 11.82 -2.44 -5.48
CA ARG A 203 12.20 -1.63 -4.31
C ARG A 203 12.43 -2.52 -3.08
N ARG A 204 11.51 -3.43 -2.78
CA ARG A 204 11.62 -4.40 -1.67
C ARG A 204 12.85 -5.28 -1.83
N GLU A 205 13.15 -5.75 -3.04
CA GLU A 205 14.37 -6.50 -3.32
C GLU A 205 15.63 -5.65 -3.07
N GLN A 206 15.64 -4.38 -3.51
CA GLN A 206 16.77 -3.48 -3.29
C GLN A 206 16.98 -3.16 -1.82
N GLU A 207 15.91 -2.91 -1.07
CA GLU A 207 15.97 -2.70 0.39
C GLU A 207 16.42 -3.95 1.13
N ALA A 208 15.89 -5.12 0.76
CA ALA A 208 16.36 -6.40 1.29
C ALA A 208 17.84 -6.64 0.99
N ARG A 209 18.33 -6.20 -0.19
CA ARG A 209 19.77 -6.22 -0.53
C ARG A 209 20.58 -5.25 0.32
N LYS A 210 20.07 -4.04 0.60
CA LYS A 210 20.75 -3.04 1.47
C LYS A 210 20.78 -3.47 2.95
N LYS A 211 19.72 -4.11 3.44
CA LYS A 211 19.61 -4.62 4.82
C LYS A 211 20.46 -5.86 5.08
N ARG A 212 20.88 -6.60 4.03
CA ARG A 212 21.81 -7.73 4.19
C ARG A 212 23.17 -7.21 4.66
N SER A 213 23.63 -7.70 5.80
CA SER A 213 24.99 -7.46 6.29
C SER A 213 26.02 -7.75 5.19
N LYS A 214 27.12 -6.98 5.16
CA LYS A 214 28.23 -7.26 4.25
C LYS A 214 28.69 -8.70 4.46
N PHE A 215 28.84 -9.46 3.37
CA PHE A 215 29.33 -10.83 3.46
C PHE A 215 30.72 -10.84 4.13
N ASN A 216 30.89 -11.76 5.07
CA ASN A 216 32.15 -12.11 5.70
C ASN A 216 32.30 -13.63 5.70
N PHE A 217 33.51 -14.16 5.75
CA PHE A 217 33.73 -15.60 5.68
C PHE A 217 33.31 -16.31 6.98
N GLY A 218 33.48 -15.66 8.14
CA GLY A 218 33.01 -16.18 9.43
C GLY A 218 31.52 -16.53 9.49
N MET A 219 30.62 -15.77 8.85
CA MET A 219 29.16 -16.05 8.89
C MET A 219 28.75 -17.34 8.16
N VAL A 220 29.65 -17.91 7.34
CA VAL A 220 29.41 -19.14 6.58
C VAL A 220 30.41 -20.25 6.94
N ASP A 221 31.05 -20.10 8.10
CA ASP A 221 32.05 -21.04 8.63
C ASP A 221 33.16 -21.35 7.64
N ILE A 222 33.74 -20.30 7.06
CA ILE A 222 34.93 -20.38 6.21
C ILE A 222 36.06 -19.68 6.95
N GLN A 223 37.10 -20.45 7.26
CA GLN A 223 38.27 -19.99 8.01
C GLN A 223 39.34 -19.40 7.08
N GLU A 224 40.23 -18.60 7.67
CA GLU A 224 41.42 -18.12 6.97
C GLU A 224 42.22 -19.30 6.40
N GLY A 225 42.69 -19.15 5.17
CA GLY A 225 43.43 -20.14 4.44
C GLY A 225 42.59 -21.15 3.64
N ALA A 226 41.25 -21.10 3.74
CA ALA A 226 40.36 -21.90 2.92
C ALA A 226 40.55 -21.60 1.42
N GLU A 227 40.45 -22.64 0.59
CA GLU A 227 40.55 -22.53 -0.88
C GLU A 227 39.16 -22.37 -1.49
N LEU A 228 38.99 -21.33 -2.30
CA LEU A 228 37.80 -21.07 -3.10
C LEU A 228 38.08 -21.37 -4.57
N VAL A 229 37.07 -21.87 -5.28
CA VAL A 229 37.13 -22.09 -6.74
C VAL A 229 36.17 -21.15 -7.46
N PHE A 230 36.54 -20.68 -8.65
CA PHE A 230 35.67 -19.83 -9.45
C PHE A 230 34.52 -20.65 -10.03
N SER A 231 33.32 -20.09 -9.99
CA SER A 231 32.09 -20.82 -10.31
C SER A 231 32.00 -21.30 -11.77
N GLN A 232 32.62 -20.57 -12.70
CA GLN A 232 32.63 -20.87 -14.14
C GLN A 232 33.87 -21.65 -14.59
N ASP A 233 34.92 -21.72 -13.77
CA ASP A 233 36.15 -22.44 -14.06
C ASP A 233 36.84 -22.87 -12.76
N GLU A 234 36.78 -24.16 -12.44
CA GLU A 234 37.29 -24.71 -11.18
C GLU A 234 38.82 -24.75 -11.11
N ASN A 235 39.53 -24.49 -12.22
CA ASN A 235 40.98 -24.34 -12.21
C ASN A 235 41.40 -22.98 -11.63
N ILE A 236 40.50 -22.01 -11.59
CA ILE A 236 40.75 -20.69 -11.02
C ILE A 236 40.50 -20.74 -9.52
N LYS A 237 41.58 -20.60 -8.75
CA LYS A 237 41.57 -20.74 -7.29
C LYS A 237 41.96 -19.44 -6.60
N ALA A 238 41.40 -19.20 -5.43
CA ALA A 238 41.80 -18.13 -4.53
C ALA A 238 41.81 -18.63 -3.09
N LYS A 239 42.60 -17.99 -2.23
CA LYS A 239 42.73 -18.36 -0.82
C LYS A 239 42.14 -17.28 0.07
N VAL A 240 41.35 -17.65 1.08
CA VAL A 240 40.83 -16.69 2.07
C VAL A 240 42.00 -16.18 2.92
N VAL A 241 42.11 -14.85 3.07
CA VAL A 241 43.19 -14.22 3.87
C VAL A 241 42.68 -13.47 5.10
N ASP A 242 41.43 -13.03 5.08
CA ASP A 242 40.74 -12.50 6.25
C ASP A 242 39.24 -12.64 6.02
N ASP A 243 38.42 -12.13 6.95
CA ASP A 243 36.97 -12.20 6.90
C ASP A 243 36.32 -11.56 5.66
N HIS A 244 37.03 -10.73 4.89
CA HIS A 244 36.49 -9.96 3.76
C HIS A 244 37.30 -10.08 2.47
N HIS A 245 38.51 -10.62 2.52
CA HIS A 245 39.45 -10.63 1.40
C HIS A 245 39.94 -12.03 1.07
N ILE A 246 40.36 -12.16 -0.20
CA ILE A 246 40.99 -13.34 -0.75
C ILE A 246 42.32 -12.93 -1.40
N GLU A 247 43.28 -13.85 -1.43
CA GLU A 247 44.44 -13.78 -2.28
C GLU A 247 44.14 -14.50 -3.60
N TYR A 248 44.29 -13.78 -4.70
CA TYR A 248 44.15 -14.30 -6.05
C TYR A 248 45.32 -13.82 -6.90
N ASN A 249 46.05 -14.74 -7.54
CA ASN A 249 47.26 -14.47 -8.32
C ASN A 249 48.31 -13.62 -7.56
N GLY A 250 48.49 -13.87 -6.26
CA GLY A 250 49.44 -13.15 -5.40
C GLY A 250 49.00 -11.75 -4.99
N GLU A 251 47.78 -11.32 -5.31
CA GLU A 251 47.21 -10.04 -4.87
C GLU A 251 46.04 -10.25 -3.89
N ILE A 252 46.06 -9.50 -2.79
CA ILE A 252 44.92 -9.41 -1.86
C ILE A 252 43.83 -8.54 -2.48
N THR A 253 42.62 -9.08 -2.56
CA THR A 253 41.48 -8.42 -3.22
C THR A 253 40.14 -8.89 -2.66
N SER A 254 39.05 -8.25 -3.08
CA SER A 254 37.70 -8.68 -2.71
C SER A 254 37.15 -9.71 -3.70
N LEU A 255 36.20 -10.53 -3.25
CA LEU A 255 35.49 -11.51 -4.09
C LEU A 255 34.94 -10.90 -5.39
N SER A 256 34.38 -9.69 -5.32
CA SER A 256 33.81 -9.02 -6.50
C SER A 256 34.89 -8.47 -7.43
N ARG A 257 35.99 -7.92 -6.88
CA ARG A 257 37.06 -7.33 -7.70
C ARG A 257 37.89 -8.41 -8.41
N SER A 258 38.16 -9.55 -7.77
CA SER A 258 38.77 -10.70 -8.46
C SER A 258 37.84 -11.23 -9.56
N ALA A 259 36.54 -11.38 -9.28
CA ALA A 259 35.57 -11.85 -10.27
C ALA A 259 35.47 -10.91 -11.50
N GLN A 260 35.50 -9.59 -11.30
CA GLN A 260 35.54 -8.63 -12.39
C GLN A 260 36.80 -8.75 -13.25
N LYS A 261 37.96 -8.96 -12.62
CA LYS A 261 39.23 -9.19 -13.32
C LYS A 261 39.18 -10.47 -14.16
N ILE A 262 38.70 -11.57 -13.58
CA ILE A 262 38.59 -12.87 -14.26
C ILE A 262 37.65 -12.79 -15.47
N LEU A 263 36.50 -12.13 -15.31
CA LEU A 263 35.50 -11.99 -16.38
C LEU A 263 35.82 -10.85 -17.37
N ASN A 264 36.91 -10.10 -17.15
CA ASN A 264 37.30 -8.95 -17.95
C ASN A 264 36.14 -7.98 -18.24
N THR A 265 35.35 -7.66 -17.21
CA THR A 265 34.16 -6.81 -17.34
C THR A 265 34.30 -5.50 -16.57
N LYS A 266 33.79 -4.42 -17.16
CA LYS A 266 33.67 -3.12 -16.50
C LYS A 266 32.44 -3.02 -15.60
N TYR A 267 31.53 -3.99 -15.67
CA TYR A 267 30.30 -4.01 -14.88
C TYR A 267 30.52 -4.63 -13.49
N PRO A 268 29.79 -4.19 -12.45
CA PRO A 268 29.76 -4.86 -11.15
C PRO A 268 29.39 -6.34 -11.25
N VAL A 269 30.12 -7.20 -10.54
CA VAL A 269 29.85 -8.65 -10.48
C VAL A 269 29.60 -9.05 -9.03
N SER A 270 28.65 -9.97 -8.82
CA SER A 270 28.41 -10.56 -7.50
C SER A 270 29.53 -11.53 -7.13
N GLY A 271 30.44 -11.10 -6.25
CA GLY A 271 31.53 -11.94 -5.76
C GLY A 271 31.05 -13.22 -5.10
N THR A 272 30.01 -13.17 -4.25
CA THR A 272 29.49 -14.35 -3.56
C THR A 272 28.80 -15.35 -4.49
N ALA A 273 28.29 -14.91 -5.64
CA ALA A 273 27.78 -15.82 -6.67
C ALA A 273 28.89 -16.39 -7.56
N SER A 274 30.04 -15.70 -7.64
CA SER A 274 31.13 -16.03 -8.56
C SER A 274 32.14 -17.01 -7.98
N TRP A 275 32.21 -17.15 -6.65
CA TRP A 275 33.12 -18.04 -5.94
C TRP A 275 32.37 -19.17 -5.24
N LYS A 276 32.99 -20.36 -5.21
CA LYS A 276 32.48 -21.55 -4.54
C LYS A 276 33.43 -22.02 -3.45
N TYR A 277 32.87 -22.64 -2.43
CA TYR A 277 33.58 -23.39 -1.40
C TYR A 277 32.85 -24.73 -1.23
N GLU A 278 33.58 -25.85 -1.19
CA GLU A 278 33.00 -27.20 -1.05
C GLU A 278 31.87 -27.50 -2.07
N GLY A 279 32.04 -27.06 -3.32
CA GLY A 279 31.12 -27.35 -4.43
C GLY A 279 29.87 -26.46 -4.53
N GLU A 280 29.66 -25.52 -3.60
CA GLU A 280 28.54 -24.57 -3.64
C GLU A 280 29.02 -23.12 -3.70
N THR A 281 28.23 -22.23 -4.31
CA THR A 281 28.53 -20.79 -4.31
C THR A 281 28.41 -20.21 -2.91
N LEU A 282 29.22 -19.21 -2.57
CA LEU A 282 29.14 -18.52 -1.28
C LEU A 282 27.76 -17.89 -1.02
N ASP A 283 27.05 -17.48 -2.08
CA ASP A 283 25.67 -16.98 -1.97
C ASP A 283 24.67 -18.07 -1.52
N LYS A 284 24.81 -19.29 -2.05
CA LYS A 284 24.03 -20.46 -1.60
C LYS A 284 24.39 -20.85 -0.18
N ARG A 285 25.69 -20.91 0.14
CA ARG A 285 26.17 -21.22 1.50
C ARG A 285 25.61 -20.22 2.51
N ARG A 286 25.63 -18.92 2.19
CA ARG A 286 25.03 -17.88 3.04
C ARG A 286 23.54 -18.12 3.32
N ARG A 287 22.76 -18.58 2.34
CA ARG A 287 21.34 -18.89 2.55
C ARG A 287 21.14 -20.11 3.46
N ARG A 288 22.04 -21.08 3.41
CA ARG A 288 22.01 -22.26 4.30
C ARG A 288 22.36 -21.91 5.76
N PHE A 289 23.32 -21.00 5.97
CA PHE A 289 23.78 -20.59 7.30
C PHE A 289 22.96 -19.43 7.91
N LYS A 290 22.09 -18.77 7.13
CA LYS A 290 21.06 -17.92 7.71
C LYS A 290 20.09 -18.81 8.50
N PRO A 291 19.76 -18.47 9.76
CA PRO A 291 18.61 -19.08 10.41
C PRO A 291 17.38 -18.84 9.53
N MET A 292 16.52 -19.85 9.40
CA MET A 292 15.16 -19.62 8.92
C MET A 292 14.47 -18.75 9.98
N GLU A 293 14.22 -17.48 9.63
CA GLU A 293 13.33 -16.60 10.40
C GLU A 293 11.88 -17.08 10.28
#